data_AF-A0A381NGZ5-F1
#
_entry.id   AF-A0A381NGZ5-F1
#
_cell.length_a   1.000
_cell.length_b   1.000
_cell.length_c   1.000
_cell.angle_alpha   90.00
_cell.angle_beta   90.00
_cell.angle_gamma   90.00
#
_symmetry.space_group_name_H-M   'P 1'
#
loop_
_entity.id
_entity.type
_entity.pdbx_description
1 polymer ?
#
loop_
_entity_poly.entity_id
_entity_poly.type
_entity_poly.pdbx_seq_one_letter_code
_entity_poly.pdbx_strand_id
1 'polypeptide(L)' 'LETIKVGDKAPDFVLKDQDGKVHKLSDYRGQRVIVYYFPKADTPG' A
#
# COMPACT_ATOMS: atom_id res chain seq x y z
N LEU A 1 17.48 -5.89 0.32
CA LEU A 1 16.24 -5.07 0.19
C LEU A 1 16.63 -3.81 -0.54
N GLU A 2 15.99 -3.50 -1.66
CA GLU A 2 16.27 -2.30 -2.42
C GLU A 2 15.40 -1.15 -1.92
N THR A 3 15.99 0.03 -1.77
CA THR A 3 15.27 1.26 -1.45
C THR A 3 14.53 1.73 -2.69
N ILE A 4 13.20 1.92 -2.59
CA ILE A 4 12.36 2.45 -3.67
C ILE A 4 12.74 3.91 -3.97
N LYS A 5 12.85 4.24 -5.26
CA LYS A 5 13.20 5.58 -5.76
C LYS A 5 12.09 6.15 -6.63
N VAL A 6 12.15 7.45 -6.86
CA VAL A 6 11.22 8.14 -7.77
C VAL A 6 11.39 7.57 -9.18
N GLY A 7 10.25 7.24 -9.82
CA GLY A 7 10.21 6.67 -11.17
C GLY A 7 10.18 5.14 -11.18
N ASP A 8 10.49 4.48 -10.06
CA ASP A 8 10.35 3.03 -9.96
C ASP A 8 8.89 2.61 -10.09
N LYS A 9 8.67 1.49 -10.77
CA LYS A 9 7.36 0.84 -10.73
C LYS A 9 7.12 0.34 -9.30
N ALA A 10 6.01 0.76 -8.70
CA ALA A 10 5.61 0.27 -7.38
C ALA A 10 5.55 -1.27 -7.36
N PRO A 11 6.18 -1.94 -6.37
CA PRO A 11 6.10 -3.38 -6.22
C PRO A 11 4.65 -3.85 -6.05
N ASP A 12 4.32 -4.99 -6.64
CA ASP A 12 3.00 -5.59 -6.42
C ASP A 12 2.89 -6.07 -4.96
N PHE A 13 1.73 -5.81 -4.35
CA PHE A 13 1.40 -6.28 -3.01
C PHE A 13 -0.04 -6.77 -2.93
N VAL A 14 -0.30 -7.61 -1.93
CA VAL A 14 -1.62 -8.13 -1.59
C VAL A 14 -1.78 -8.03 -0.08
N LEU A 15 -2.82 -7.33 0.37
CA LEU A 15 -3.10 -7.10 1.79
C LEU A 15 -4.58 -7.37 2.08
N LYS A 16 -4.88 -7.71 3.33
CA LYS A 16 -6.25 -7.71 3.85
C LYS A 16 -6.51 -6.39 4.55
N ASP A 17 -7.68 -5.80 4.33
CA ASP A 17 -8.13 -4.65 5.11
C ASP A 17 -8.77 -5.08 6.45
N GLN A 18 -9.29 -4.11 7.20
CA GLN A 18 -9.92 -4.33 8.51
C GLN A 18 -11.16 -5.23 8.46
N ASP A 19 -11.81 -5.33 7.30
CA ASP A 19 -13.00 -6.16 7.08
C ASP A 19 -12.63 -7.53 6.48
N GLY A 20 -11.33 -7.81 6.33
CA GLY A 20 -10.80 -9.06 5.76
C GLY A 20 -10.86 -9.11 4.24
N LYS A 21 -11.30 -8.03 3.57
CA LYS A 21 -11.30 -7.96 2.11
C LYS A 21 -9.87 -7.91 1.60
N VAL A 22 -9.60 -8.73 0.59
CA VAL A 22 -8.29 -8.77 -0.07
C VAL A 22 -8.21 -7.65 -1.10
N HIS A 23 -7.12 -6.89 -1.03
CA HIS A 23 -6.76 -5.84 -1.97
C HIS A 23 -5.43 -6.16 -2.63
N LYS A 24 -5.36 -6.09 -3.95
CA LYS A 24 -4.12 -6.14 -4.73
C LYS A 24 -3.83 -4.76 -5.30
N LEU A 25 -2.57 -4.37 -5.41
CA LEU A 25 -2.22 -3.11 -6.10
C LEU A 25 -2.77 -3.06 -7.55
N SER A 26 -2.85 -4.22 -8.21
CA SER A 26 -3.41 -4.37 -9.55
C SER A 26 -4.90 -4.04 -9.66
N ASP A 27 -5.65 -4.11 -8.56
CA ASP A 27 -7.09 -3.84 -8.56
C ASP A 27 -7.38 -2.35 -8.80
N TYR A 28 -6.38 -1.48 -8.61
CA TYR A 28 -6.47 -0.03 -8.71
C TYR A 28 -5.86 0.54 -10.01
N ARG A 29 -5.60 -0.29 -11.02
CA ARG A 29 -5.04 0.20 -12.30
C ARG A 29 -5.96 1.24 -12.94
N GLY A 30 -5.36 2.30 -13.49
CA GLY A 30 -6.08 3.45 -14.04
C GLY A 30 -6.42 4.53 -13.01
N GLN A 31 -6.18 4.30 -11.71
CA GLN A 31 -6.40 5.28 -10.66
C GLN A 31 -5.07 5.81 -10.11
N ARG A 32 -5.10 7.02 -9.53
CA ARG A 32 -3.98 7.52 -8.71
C ARG A 32 -4.12 6.95 -7.30
N VAL A 33 -3.07 6.29 -6.81
CA VAL A 33 -3.05 5.61 -5.51
C VAL A 33 -1.94 6.19 -4.66
N ILE A 34 -2.22 6.45 -3.38
CA ILE A 34 -1.23 6.82 -2.37
C ILE A 34 -1.14 5.67 -1.38
N VAL A 35 0.06 5.16 -1.14
CA VAL A 35 0.32 4.19 -0.07
C VAL A 35 0.91 4.96 1.10
N TYR A 36 0.23 4.90 2.24
CA TYR A 36 0.65 5.54 3.48
C TYR A 36 0.75 4.47 4.58
N TYR A 37 1.82 4.53 5.38
CA TYR A 37 2.11 3.54 6.43
C TYR A 37 2.41 4.26 7.74
N PHE A 38 1.93 3.69 8.84
CA PHE A 38 2.21 4.10 10.21
C PHE A 38 2.55 2.87 11.07
N PRO A 39 3.38 3.00 12.13
CA PRO A 39 3.83 1.85 12.93
C PRO A 39 2.70 1.14 13.70
N LYS A 40 1.72 1.90 14.17
CA LYS A 40 0.58 1.39 14.95
C LYS A 40 -0.65 2.26 14.75
N ALA A 41 -1.80 1.63 14.55
CA ALA A 41 -3.08 2.32 14.50
C ALA A 41 -3.48 2.83 15.89
N ASP A 42 -4.33 3.86 15.93
CA ASP A 42 -5.00 4.32 17.15
C ASP A 42 -4.05 4.76 18.29
N THR A 43 -2.89 5.31 17.93
CA THR A 43 -1.97 5.95 18.88
C THR A 43 -1.99 7.47 18.72
N PRO A 44 -1.86 8.26 19.81
CA PRO A 44 -1.77 9.72 19.73
C PRO A 44 -0.57 10.23 18.89
N GLY A 45 0.47 9.41 18.76
CA GLY A 45 1.79 9.78 18.24
C GLY A 45 2.85 9.58 19.31
#